data_AF-A0A0D1MHY8-F1
#
_entry.id   AF-A0A0D1MHY8-F1
#
_cell.length_a   1.000
_cell.length_b   1.000
_cell.length_c   1.000
_cell.angle_alpha   90.00
_cell.angle_beta   90.00
_cell.angle_gamma   90.00
#
_symmetry.space_group_name_H-M   'P 1'
#
loop_
_entity.id
_entity.type
_entity.pdbx_description
1 polymer ?
#
loop_
_entity_poly.entity_id
_entity_poly.type
_entity_poly.pdbx_seq_one_letter_code
_entity_poly.pdbx_strand_id
1 'polypeptide(L)'
;MQGSVAEEFLSSEALEGQGLLARFLVVNAPAWHPLDEDFTAPDHRDRKERLMRRMDRFHDRIDQMLSEPLATREGQDGELELPTMSWSREAAKVMREFQTEALAWNHSETENWFRRSFEHCVRLCGVLAIFEDEAAISEATARAGVALTRYYAAQLRSMDVAPISERHSQYHQYIAPALKKFRAAPDGLTMRELYRTIWKKLDPDHRGRILETMERDDLITKEKVRKGTNEIVVYRIREGE
;
A
#
# COMPACT_ATOMS: atom_id res chain seq x y z
N MET A 1 24.51 3.86 -0.77
CA MET A 1 23.96 5.18 -0.40
C MET A 1 22.45 5.25 -0.60
N GLN A 2 21.88 4.79 -1.72
CA GLN A 2 20.41 4.69 -1.85
C GLN A 2 19.75 3.69 -0.88
N GLY A 3 20.37 2.53 -0.63
CA GLY A 3 19.82 1.53 0.29
C GLY A 3 19.68 2.01 1.74
N SER A 4 20.65 2.79 2.25
CA SER A 4 20.60 3.33 3.61
C SER A 4 19.53 4.40 3.78
N VAL A 5 19.27 5.21 2.74
CA VAL A 5 18.20 6.21 2.75
C VAL A 5 16.83 5.54 2.62
N ALA A 6 16.72 4.49 1.82
CA ALA A 6 15.48 3.72 1.69
C ALA A 6 15.13 2.98 2.99
N GLU A 7 16.12 2.39 3.67
CA GLU A 7 15.94 1.73 4.95
C GLU A 7 15.45 2.72 6.02
N GLU A 8 16.12 3.87 6.16
CA GLU A 8 15.73 4.92 7.12
C GLU A 8 14.34 5.50 6.83
N PHE A 9 13.96 5.62 5.56
CA PHE A 9 12.63 6.05 5.14
C PHE A 9 11.56 4.99 5.45
N LEU A 10 11.80 3.72 5.11
CA LEU A 10 10.86 2.61 5.32
C LEU A 10 10.69 2.24 6.79
N SER A 11 11.71 2.46 7.63
CA SER A 11 11.65 2.19 9.07
C SER A 11 11.02 3.32 9.89
N SER A 12 10.57 4.40 9.25
CA SER A 12 10.05 5.57 9.96
C SER A 12 8.61 5.37 10.44
N GLU A 13 8.45 5.13 11.75
CA GLU A 13 7.13 5.04 12.43
C GLU A 13 6.26 6.28 12.19
N ALA A 14 6.88 7.46 12.03
CA ALA A 14 6.16 8.71 11.75
C ALA A 14 5.54 8.71 10.33
N LEU A 15 6.29 8.22 9.33
CA LEU A 15 5.81 8.13 7.95
C LEU A 15 4.77 7.02 7.79
N GLU A 16 4.94 5.92 8.52
CA GLU A 16 3.94 4.86 8.61
C GLU A 16 2.65 5.36 9.26
N GLY A 17 2.75 6.01 10.42
CA GLY A 17 1.59 6.51 11.18
C GLY A 17 0.78 7.59 10.46
N GLN A 18 1.41 8.36 9.56
CA GLN A 18 0.71 9.35 8.71
C GLN A 18 0.20 8.76 7.38
N GLY A 19 0.44 7.46 7.15
CA GLY A 19 0.09 6.77 5.91
C GLY A 19 0.85 7.30 4.69
N LEU A 20 2.01 7.95 4.90
CA LEU A 20 2.85 8.45 3.82
C LEU A 20 3.50 7.28 3.07
N LEU A 21 3.96 6.26 3.77
CA LEU A 21 4.54 5.05 3.15
C LEU A 21 3.56 4.34 2.20
N ALA A 22 2.26 4.38 2.49
CA ALA A 22 1.22 3.81 1.63
C ALA A 22 0.92 4.63 0.35
N ARG A 23 1.48 5.84 0.24
CA ARG A 23 1.24 6.77 -0.88
C ARG A 23 2.43 6.86 -1.85
N PHE A 24 3.59 6.30 -1.49
CA PHE A 24 4.76 6.25 -2.37
C PHE A 24 4.88 4.88 -3.02
N LEU A 25 5.08 4.86 -4.33
CA LEU A 25 5.44 3.64 -5.06
C LEU A 25 6.94 3.42 -4.88
N VAL A 26 7.34 2.54 -3.97
CA VAL A 26 8.74 2.13 -3.84
C VAL A 26 9.01 1.06 -4.89
N VAL A 27 9.58 1.48 -6.02
CA VAL A 27 10.02 0.56 -7.06
C VAL A 27 11.42 0.10 -6.71
N ASN A 28 11.57 -1.19 -6.37
CA ASN A 28 12.87 -1.81 -6.39
C ASN A 28 13.22 -2.06 -7.86
N ALA A 29 13.83 -1.06 -8.50
CA ALA A 29 14.31 -1.25 -9.86
C ALA A 29 15.34 -2.39 -9.82
N PRO A 30 15.22 -3.40 -10.70
CA PRO A 30 16.26 -4.43 -10.79
C PRO A 30 17.60 -3.72 -10.96
N ALA A 31 18.65 -4.28 -10.34
CA ALA A 31 19.99 -3.73 -10.46
C ALA A 31 20.25 -3.40 -11.93
N TRP A 32 20.43 -2.12 -12.22
CA TRP A 32 20.66 -1.68 -13.58
C TRP A 32 21.97 -2.30 -14.03
N HIS A 33 21.88 -3.34 -14.83
CA HIS A 33 23.02 -3.88 -15.55
C HIS A 33 23.22 -2.94 -16.73
N PRO A 34 24.36 -2.22 -16.81
CA PRO A 34 24.71 -1.52 -18.03
C PRO A 34 24.60 -2.54 -19.16
N LEU A 35 23.87 -2.20 -20.22
CA LEU A 35 23.89 -3.02 -21.41
C LEU A 35 25.37 -3.12 -21.84
N ASP A 36 25.85 -4.33 -22.13
CA ASP A 36 27.14 -4.56 -22.84
C ASP A 36 27.12 -4.00 -24.28
N GLU A 37 26.17 -3.11 -24.59
CA GLU A 37 26.02 -2.45 -25.87
C GLU A 37 26.97 -1.25 -25.91
N ASP A 38 28.01 -1.36 -26.74
CA ASP A 38 28.88 -0.25 -27.06
C ASP A 38 28.12 0.77 -27.93
N PHE A 39 27.54 1.78 -27.28
CA PHE A 39 26.86 2.90 -27.92
C PHE A 39 27.76 3.77 -28.82
N THR A 40 29.04 3.43 -28.99
CA THR A 40 29.93 4.08 -29.96
C THR A 40 29.82 3.47 -31.37
N ALA A 41 29.30 2.23 -31.49
CA ALA A 41 29.11 1.56 -32.76
C ALA A 41 28.07 2.31 -33.64
N PRO A 42 28.32 2.45 -34.96
CA PRO A 42 27.49 3.28 -35.85
C PRO A 42 26.00 2.89 -35.89
N ASP A 43 25.69 1.60 -35.75
CA ASP A 43 24.35 1.01 -35.72
C ASP A 43 23.57 1.30 -34.42
N HIS A 44 24.28 1.58 -33.32
CA HIS A 44 23.68 1.92 -32.03
C HIS A 44 23.51 3.43 -31.80
N ARG A 45 24.17 4.28 -32.60
CA ARG A 45 24.03 5.75 -32.51
C ARG A 45 22.60 6.21 -32.78
N ASP A 46 21.98 5.72 -33.84
CA ASP A 46 20.59 6.07 -34.18
C ASP A 46 19.62 5.64 -33.09
N ARG A 47 19.84 4.47 -32.47
CA ARG A 47 19.02 4.00 -31.35
C ARG A 47 19.20 4.90 -30.13
N LYS A 48 20.44 5.25 -29.78
CA LYS A 48 20.75 6.18 -28.68
C LYS A 48 20.08 7.52 -28.89
N GLU A 49 20.23 8.12 -30.07
CA GLU A 49 19.61 9.40 -30.38
C GLU A 49 18.08 9.35 -30.29
N ARG A 50 17.44 8.27 -30.77
CA ARG A 50 15.99 8.09 -30.62
C ARG A 50 15.58 7.99 -29.16
N LEU A 51 16.34 7.29 -28.32
CA LEU A 51 16.06 7.16 -26.90
C LEU A 51 16.27 8.49 -26.15
N MET A 52 17.36 9.20 -26.43
CA MET A 52 17.60 10.54 -25.88
C MET A 52 16.46 11.50 -26.25
N ARG A 53 16.05 11.55 -27.52
CA ARG A 53 14.90 12.36 -27.97
C ARG A 53 13.56 11.97 -27.32
N ARG A 54 13.40 10.74 -26.83
CA ARG A 54 12.20 10.34 -26.07
C ARG A 54 12.31 10.81 -24.62
N MET A 55 13.49 10.74 -24.04
CA MET A 55 13.76 11.18 -22.67
C MET A 55 13.67 12.70 -22.55
N ASP A 56 14.21 13.45 -23.52
CA ASP A 56 14.10 14.90 -23.57
C ASP A 56 12.62 15.33 -23.62
N ARG A 57 11.82 14.73 -24.50
CA ARG A 57 10.37 14.98 -24.56
C ARG A 57 9.65 14.68 -23.25
N PHE A 58 10.07 13.64 -22.53
CA PHE A 58 9.51 13.32 -21.23
C PHE A 58 9.86 14.42 -20.20
N HIS A 59 11.12 14.85 -20.14
CA HIS A 59 11.55 15.92 -19.24
C HIS A 59 10.85 17.25 -19.57
N ASP A 60 10.80 17.63 -20.85
CA ASP A 60 10.13 18.84 -21.31
C ASP A 60 8.66 18.85 -20.87
N ARG A 61 7.97 17.70 -20.94
CA ARG A 61 6.58 17.60 -20.49
C ARG A 61 6.43 17.76 -18.98
N ILE A 62 7.32 17.15 -18.20
CA ILE A 62 7.31 17.30 -16.74
C ILE A 62 7.60 18.76 -16.35
N ASP A 63 8.60 19.38 -16.97
CA ASP A 63 8.94 20.78 -16.73
C ASP A 63 7.79 21.71 -17.10
N GLN A 64 7.11 21.45 -18.22
CA GLN A 64 5.90 22.18 -18.60
C GLN A 64 4.81 22.06 -17.52
N MET A 65 4.49 20.84 -17.07
CA MET A 65 3.47 20.61 -16.04
C MET A 65 3.81 21.28 -14.70
N LEU A 66 5.09 21.31 -14.31
CA LEU A 66 5.55 21.94 -13.07
C LEU A 66 5.65 23.46 -13.17
N SER A 67 5.69 24.00 -14.39
CA SER A 67 5.76 25.45 -14.64
C SER A 67 4.39 26.12 -14.68
N GLU A 68 3.30 25.35 -14.68
CA GLU A 68 1.95 25.91 -14.65
C GLU A 68 1.67 26.60 -13.31
N PRO A 69 1.17 27.86 -13.33
CA PRO A 69 0.87 28.58 -12.10
C PRO A 69 -0.29 27.90 -11.37
N LEU A 70 -0.11 27.66 -10.07
CA LEU A 70 -1.16 27.14 -9.21
C LEU A 70 -2.26 28.19 -9.02
N ALA A 71 -3.44 27.94 -9.56
CA ALA A 71 -4.61 28.78 -9.36
C ALA A 71 -5.09 28.68 -7.90
N THR A 72 -5.35 29.82 -7.26
CA THR A 72 -5.95 29.91 -5.93
C THR A 72 -7.37 30.45 -6.05
N ARG A 73 -8.29 29.91 -5.26
CA ARG A 73 -9.68 30.36 -5.26
C ARG A 73 -9.80 31.79 -4.72
N GLU A 74 -10.56 32.62 -5.41
CA GLU A 74 -10.79 34.01 -5.01
C GLU A 74 -11.46 34.10 -3.63
N GLY A 75 -10.93 34.94 -2.75
CA GLY A 75 -11.49 35.19 -1.41
C GLY A 75 -11.20 34.09 -0.38
N GLN A 76 -10.46 33.04 -0.72
CA GLN A 76 -10.02 32.00 0.22
C GLN A 76 -8.49 31.92 0.21
N ASP A 77 -7.88 32.61 1.19
CA ASP A 77 -6.44 32.74 1.30
C ASP A 77 -5.78 31.36 1.47
N GLY A 78 -4.92 30.99 0.51
CA GLY A 78 -4.20 29.71 0.51
C GLY A 78 -4.98 28.48 0.02
N GLU A 79 -6.22 28.60 -0.49
CA GLU A 79 -6.95 27.45 -1.05
C GLU A 79 -6.72 27.32 -2.56
N LEU A 80 -6.23 26.15 -3.00
CA LEU A 80 -6.02 25.85 -4.41
C LEU A 80 -7.36 25.63 -5.13
N GLU A 81 -7.50 26.21 -6.32
CA GLU A 81 -8.57 25.84 -7.25
C GLU A 81 -8.16 24.56 -7.98
N LEU A 82 -8.82 23.45 -7.62
CA LEU A 82 -8.54 22.15 -8.22
C LEU A 82 -9.27 22.04 -9.57
N PRO A 83 -8.56 21.97 -10.71
CA PRO A 83 -9.21 21.78 -11.99
C PRO A 83 -9.91 20.41 -12.01
N THR A 84 -11.10 20.38 -12.61
CA THR A 84 -11.83 19.12 -12.83
C THR A 84 -11.61 18.64 -14.25
N MET A 85 -11.38 17.35 -14.42
CA MET A 85 -11.22 16.71 -15.72
C MET A 85 -12.46 15.89 -16.05
N SER A 86 -12.96 16.06 -17.27
CA SER A 86 -14.13 15.33 -17.76
C SER A 86 -13.73 14.05 -18.49
N TRP A 87 -14.70 13.17 -18.71
CA TRP A 87 -14.53 11.95 -19.51
C TRP A 87 -15.18 12.13 -20.87
N SER A 88 -14.55 11.63 -21.93
CA SER A 88 -15.27 11.42 -23.18
C SER A 88 -16.37 10.37 -23.00
N ARG A 89 -17.37 10.37 -23.90
CA ARG A 89 -18.48 9.41 -23.83
C ARG A 89 -17.99 7.97 -23.94
N GLU A 90 -16.99 7.75 -24.79
CA GLU A 90 -16.36 6.48 -25.09
C GLU A 90 -15.51 6.02 -23.90
N ALA A 91 -14.73 6.92 -23.30
CA ALA A 91 -13.98 6.65 -22.07
C ALA A 91 -14.90 6.26 -20.91
N ALA A 92 -16.03 6.96 -20.75
CA ALA A 92 -17.04 6.63 -19.74
C ALA A 92 -17.69 5.25 -19.97
N LYS A 93 -17.70 4.73 -21.20
CA LYS A 93 -18.16 3.35 -21.48
C LYS A 93 -17.11 2.34 -21.00
N VAL A 94 -15.84 2.55 -21.37
CA VAL A 94 -14.72 1.70 -20.92
C VAL A 94 -14.65 1.61 -19.40
N MET A 95 -14.80 2.75 -18.71
CA MET A 95 -14.75 2.78 -17.25
C MET A 95 -15.95 2.07 -16.61
N ARG A 96 -17.15 2.15 -17.19
CA ARG A 96 -18.32 1.40 -16.68
C ARG A 96 -18.15 -0.11 -16.79
N GLU A 97 -17.54 -0.57 -17.89
CA GLU A 97 -17.18 -1.98 -18.04
C GLU A 97 -16.16 -2.40 -16.98
N PHE A 98 -15.10 -1.62 -16.78
CA PHE A 98 -14.10 -1.90 -15.76
C PHE A 98 -14.64 -1.79 -14.32
N GLN A 99 -15.61 -0.92 -14.05
CA GLN A 99 -16.23 -0.82 -12.73
C GLN A 99 -16.84 -2.15 -12.28
N THR A 100 -17.46 -2.88 -13.20
CA THR A 100 -18.06 -4.19 -12.91
C THR A 100 -16.98 -5.22 -12.54
N GLU A 101 -15.85 -5.21 -13.25
CA GLU A 101 -14.68 -6.05 -12.96
C GLU A 101 -14.04 -5.69 -11.61
N ALA A 102 -13.84 -4.40 -11.34
CA ALA A 102 -13.31 -3.91 -10.07
C ALA A 102 -14.21 -4.26 -8.87
N LEU A 103 -15.53 -4.21 -9.04
CA LEU A 103 -16.48 -4.68 -8.03
C LEU A 103 -16.35 -6.19 -7.77
N ALA A 104 -16.14 -6.99 -8.81
CA ALA A 104 -15.89 -8.43 -8.63
C ALA A 104 -14.62 -8.66 -7.79
N TRP A 105 -13.53 -7.92 -8.06
CA TRP A 105 -12.30 -7.99 -7.26
C TRP A 105 -12.52 -7.57 -5.81
N ASN A 106 -13.30 -6.52 -5.55
CA ASN A 106 -13.63 -6.07 -4.20
C ASN A 106 -14.31 -7.19 -3.37
N HIS A 107 -15.09 -8.06 -4.01
CA HIS A 107 -15.74 -9.18 -3.32
C HIS A 107 -14.85 -10.42 -3.17
N SER A 108 -13.97 -10.70 -4.14
CA SER A 108 -13.16 -11.91 -4.13
C SER A 108 -11.81 -11.76 -3.42
N GLU A 109 -11.30 -10.53 -3.32
CA GLU A 109 -9.95 -10.24 -2.82
C GLU A 109 -10.02 -9.63 -1.42
N THR A 110 -9.07 -9.99 -0.55
CA THR A 110 -9.03 -9.49 0.84
C THR A 110 -8.25 -8.20 0.99
N GLU A 111 -7.34 -7.89 0.07
CA GLU A 111 -6.50 -6.69 0.19
C GLU A 111 -7.25 -5.39 -0.11
N ASN A 112 -6.96 -4.36 0.67
CA ASN A 112 -7.60 -3.04 0.54
C ASN A 112 -7.33 -2.37 -0.81
N TRP A 113 -6.24 -2.70 -1.50
CA TRP A 113 -5.97 -2.20 -2.84
C TRP A 113 -7.06 -2.60 -3.84
N PHE A 114 -7.49 -3.88 -3.83
CA PHE A 114 -8.53 -4.37 -4.74
C PHE A 114 -9.89 -3.72 -4.49
N ARG A 115 -10.21 -3.44 -3.22
CA ARG A 115 -11.45 -2.72 -2.85
C ARG A 115 -11.53 -1.32 -3.45
N ARG A 116 -10.38 -0.69 -3.72
CA ARG A 116 -10.25 0.65 -4.30
C ARG A 116 -9.72 0.64 -5.73
N SER A 117 -9.62 -0.53 -6.37
CA SER A 117 -9.04 -0.69 -7.70
C SER A 117 -9.68 0.22 -8.76
N PHE A 118 -11.00 0.43 -8.69
CA PHE A 118 -11.69 1.38 -9.56
C PHE A 118 -11.21 2.83 -9.36
N GLU A 119 -11.09 3.26 -8.11
CA GLU A 119 -10.60 4.60 -7.77
C GLU A 119 -9.13 4.78 -8.19
N HIS A 120 -8.30 3.75 -8.00
CA HIS A 120 -6.92 3.74 -8.48
C HIS A 120 -6.85 3.87 -10.00
N CYS A 121 -7.69 3.13 -10.73
CA CYS A 121 -7.77 3.25 -12.19
C CYS A 121 -8.20 4.65 -12.63
N VAL A 122 -9.21 5.24 -11.98
CA VAL A 122 -9.65 6.61 -12.27
C VAL A 122 -8.51 7.61 -12.11
N ARG A 123 -7.74 7.51 -11.03
CA ARG A 123 -6.57 8.38 -10.78
C ARG A 123 -5.49 8.17 -11.84
N LEU A 124 -5.19 6.92 -12.20
CA LEU A 124 -4.23 6.61 -13.27
C LEU A 124 -4.66 7.22 -14.61
N CYS A 125 -5.93 7.11 -14.98
CA CYS A 125 -6.46 7.74 -16.20
C CYS A 125 -6.27 9.26 -16.18
N GLY A 126 -6.56 9.92 -15.05
CA GLY A 126 -6.34 11.36 -14.91
C GLY A 126 -4.87 11.76 -15.04
N VAL A 127 -3.96 11.02 -14.39
CA VAL A 127 -2.51 11.28 -14.50
C VAL A 127 -2.02 11.11 -15.94
N LEU A 128 -2.47 10.06 -16.63
CA LEU A 128 -2.11 9.81 -18.03
C LEU A 128 -2.66 10.90 -18.95
N ALA A 129 -3.92 11.30 -18.77
CA ALA A 129 -4.54 12.36 -19.56
C ALA A 129 -3.80 13.70 -19.37
N ILE A 130 -3.48 14.06 -18.12
CA ILE A 130 -2.68 15.26 -17.84
C ILE A 130 -1.31 15.13 -18.50
N PHE A 131 -0.62 13.99 -18.36
CA PHE A 131 0.69 13.81 -18.97
C PHE A 131 0.66 13.97 -20.51
N GLU A 132 -0.38 13.47 -21.16
CA GLU A 132 -0.58 13.59 -22.61
C GLU A 132 -1.20 14.93 -23.05
N ASP A 133 -1.38 15.88 -22.13
CA ASP A 133 -1.99 17.20 -22.37
C ASP A 133 -3.43 17.12 -22.91
N GLU A 134 -4.19 16.12 -22.48
CA GLU A 134 -5.59 15.94 -22.85
C GLU A 134 -6.51 16.83 -22.01
N ALA A 135 -7.42 17.58 -22.67
CA ALA A 135 -8.45 18.36 -21.99
C ALA A 135 -9.54 17.51 -21.31
N ALA A 136 -9.68 16.25 -21.73
CA ALA A 136 -10.63 15.28 -21.19
C ALA A 136 -10.07 13.88 -21.38
N ILE A 137 -10.37 12.96 -20.47
CA ILE A 137 -9.90 11.59 -20.53
C ILE A 137 -10.49 10.91 -21.77
N SER A 138 -9.61 10.55 -22.71
CA SER A 138 -9.98 9.88 -23.96
C SER A 138 -10.23 8.38 -23.77
N GLU A 139 -10.84 7.74 -24.78
CA GLU A 139 -11.03 6.28 -24.78
C GLU A 139 -9.67 5.55 -24.68
N ALA A 140 -8.67 6.03 -25.43
CA ALA A 140 -7.33 5.44 -25.44
C ALA A 140 -6.69 5.51 -24.05
N THR A 141 -6.78 6.67 -23.40
CA THR A 141 -6.28 6.89 -22.04
C THR A 141 -7.01 6.01 -21.02
N ALA A 142 -8.33 5.90 -21.11
CA ALA A 142 -9.10 5.00 -20.24
C ALA A 142 -8.69 3.54 -20.41
N ARG A 143 -8.50 3.07 -21.65
CA ARG A 143 -8.02 1.70 -21.92
C ARG A 143 -6.62 1.48 -21.37
N ALA A 144 -5.73 2.45 -21.49
CA ALA A 144 -4.37 2.40 -20.92
C ALA A 144 -4.41 2.31 -19.39
N GLY A 145 -5.22 3.14 -18.73
CA GLY A 145 -5.39 3.10 -17.26
C GLY A 145 -5.95 1.77 -16.76
N VAL A 146 -6.93 1.20 -17.46
CA VAL A 146 -7.47 -0.15 -17.16
C VAL A 146 -6.38 -1.22 -17.35
N ALA A 147 -5.61 -1.15 -18.44
CA ALA A 147 -4.55 -2.11 -18.71
C ALA A 147 -3.46 -2.07 -17.62
N LEU A 148 -3.03 -0.88 -17.19
CA LEU A 148 -2.09 -0.71 -16.09
C LEU A 148 -2.65 -1.21 -14.76
N THR A 149 -3.91 -0.92 -14.47
CA THR A 149 -4.56 -1.40 -13.23
C THR A 149 -4.62 -2.92 -13.21
N ARG A 150 -4.98 -3.57 -14.32
CA ARG A 150 -4.95 -5.03 -14.45
C ARG A 150 -3.54 -5.60 -14.30
N TYR A 151 -2.53 -4.92 -14.87
CA TYR A 151 -1.14 -5.31 -14.69
C TYR A 151 -0.74 -5.28 -13.21
N TYR A 152 -1.01 -4.18 -12.49
CA TYR A 152 -0.70 -4.09 -11.06
C TYR A 152 -1.49 -5.09 -10.21
N ALA A 153 -2.76 -5.33 -10.53
CA ALA A 153 -3.56 -6.38 -9.91
C ALA A 153 -2.91 -7.76 -10.08
N ALA A 154 -2.41 -8.07 -11.27
CA ALA A 154 -1.71 -9.33 -11.55
C ALA A 154 -0.37 -9.40 -10.80
N GLN A 155 0.39 -8.30 -10.75
CA GLN A 155 1.63 -8.24 -9.98
C GLN A 155 1.37 -8.47 -8.49
N LEU A 156 0.40 -7.79 -7.89
CA LEU A 156 0.02 -7.96 -6.48
C LEU A 156 -0.38 -9.41 -6.16
N ARG A 157 -1.19 -10.05 -7.02
CA ARG A 157 -1.54 -11.47 -6.87
C ARG A 157 -0.34 -12.40 -6.95
N SER A 158 0.66 -12.05 -7.76
CA SER A 158 1.86 -12.86 -7.96
C SER A 158 2.93 -12.64 -6.90
N MET A 159 2.89 -11.49 -6.25
CA MET A 159 3.74 -11.18 -5.12
C MET A 159 3.20 -11.93 -3.92
N ASP A 160 4.07 -12.63 -3.20
CA ASP A 160 3.77 -13.15 -1.86
C ASP A 160 3.78 -11.98 -0.86
N VAL A 161 2.99 -10.94 -1.16
CA VAL A 161 2.66 -9.92 -0.18
C VAL A 161 1.70 -10.64 0.74
N ALA A 162 2.21 -11.15 1.85
CA ALA A 162 1.34 -11.51 2.96
C ALA A 162 0.38 -10.33 3.12
N PRO A 163 -0.94 -10.53 2.99
CA PRO A 163 -1.90 -9.45 2.77
C PRO A 163 -1.58 -8.34 3.76
N ILE A 164 -1.31 -7.11 3.28
CA ILE A 164 -0.95 -5.98 4.17
C ILE A 164 -2.07 -5.90 5.18
N SER A 165 -1.77 -6.40 6.35
CA SER A 165 -2.86 -6.91 7.08
C SER A 165 -3.40 -5.80 7.93
N GLU A 166 -4.72 -5.71 7.95
CA GLU A 166 -5.44 -5.28 9.14
C GLU A 166 -4.98 -6.03 10.43
N ARG A 167 -4.04 -7.02 10.36
CA ARG A 167 -3.33 -7.76 11.44
C ARG A 167 -2.86 -6.81 12.52
N HIS A 168 -2.38 -5.61 12.16
CA HIS A 168 -1.92 -4.65 13.15
C HIS A 168 -3.04 -3.68 13.54
N SER A 169 -3.70 -2.98 12.61
CA SER A 169 -4.48 -1.78 12.95
C SER A 169 -5.70 -2.01 13.87
N GLN A 170 -6.48 -3.09 13.69
CA GLN A 170 -7.74 -3.25 14.44
C GLN A 170 -7.50 -3.55 15.93
N TYR A 171 -6.45 -4.31 16.23
CA TYR A 171 -6.13 -4.73 17.60
C TYR A 171 -4.81 -4.16 18.13
N HIS A 172 -4.09 -3.32 17.38
CA HIS A 172 -2.81 -2.73 17.77
C HIS A 172 -2.86 -2.12 19.18
N GLN A 173 -3.93 -1.33 19.42
CA GLN A 173 -4.18 -0.64 20.69
C GLN A 173 -4.36 -1.60 21.88
N TYR A 174 -4.70 -2.87 21.63
CA TYR A 174 -4.88 -3.90 22.64
C TYR A 174 -3.66 -4.84 22.74
N ILE A 175 -2.97 -5.09 21.64
CA ILE A 175 -1.80 -5.97 21.56
C ILE A 175 -0.59 -5.32 22.25
N ALA A 176 -0.29 -4.05 22.00
CA ALA A 176 0.88 -3.40 22.60
C ALA A 176 0.84 -3.38 24.15
N PRO A 177 -0.29 -3.02 24.81
CA PRO A 177 -0.42 -3.16 26.26
C PRO A 177 -0.35 -4.61 26.75
N ALA A 178 -0.86 -5.57 25.97
CA ALA A 178 -0.80 -6.99 26.30
C ALA A 178 0.64 -7.50 26.29
N LEU A 179 1.42 -7.18 25.26
CA LEU A 179 2.84 -7.53 25.18
C LEU A 179 3.65 -6.94 26.34
N LYS A 180 3.40 -5.68 26.71
CA LYS A 180 4.04 -5.07 27.89
C LYS A 180 3.75 -5.86 29.18
N LYS A 181 2.52 -6.37 29.32
CA LYS A 181 2.10 -7.21 30.46
C LYS A 181 2.74 -8.59 30.44
N PHE A 182 2.80 -9.24 29.29
CA PHE A 182 3.48 -10.53 29.15
C PHE A 182 4.98 -10.42 29.44
N ARG A 183 5.66 -9.34 28.98
CA ARG A 183 7.09 -9.09 29.31
C ARG A 183 7.33 -8.92 30.81
N ALA A 184 6.34 -8.40 31.54
CA ALA A 184 6.41 -8.26 33.00
C ALA A 184 6.02 -9.54 33.77
N ALA A 185 5.57 -10.60 33.07
CA ALA A 185 5.10 -11.86 33.65
C ALA A 185 5.73 -13.05 32.89
N PRO A 186 7.03 -13.35 33.13
CA PRO A 186 7.76 -14.38 32.39
C PRO A 186 7.18 -15.79 32.54
N ASP A 187 6.49 -16.07 33.65
CA ASP A 187 5.80 -17.35 33.85
C ASP A 187 4.56 -17.53 32.95
N GLY A 188 4.15 -16.47 32.26
CA GLY A 188 2.97 -16.37 31.43
C GLY A 188 1.74 -15.83 32.17
N LEU A 189 0.70 -15.52 31.42
CA LEU A 189 -0.57 -15.02 31.94
C LEU A 189 -1.71 -15.94 31.53
N THR A 190 -2.63 -16.17 32.46
CA THR A 190 -3.89 -16.83 32.16
C THR A 190 -4.89 -15.85 31.56
N MET A 191 -5.87 -16.39 30.83
CA MET A 191 -6.99 -15.62 30.31
C MET A 191 -7.69 -14.79 31.41
N ARG A 192 -7.83 -15.35 32.62
CA ARG A 192 -8.44 -14.66 33.77
C ARG A 192 -7.66 -13.43 34.22
N GLU A 193 -6.33 -13.46 34.12
CA GLU A 193 -5.45 -12.34 34.52
C GLU A 193 -5.47 -11.23 33.47
N LEU A 194 -5.48 -11.58 32.19
CA LEU A 194 -5.65 -10.63 31.09
C LEU A 194 -7.02 -9.91 31.20
N TYR A 195 -8.06 -10.65 31.59
CA TYR A 195 -9.42 -10.12 31.76
C TYR A 195 -9.53 -9.12 32.90
N ARG A 196 -8.79 -9.33 33.99
CA ARG A 196 -8.85 -8.46 35.18
C ARG A 196 -8.03 -7.19 35.03
N THR A 197 -7.14 -7.13 34.04
CA THR A 197 -6.14 -6.07 33.92
C THR A 197 -6.39 -5.21 32.69
N ILE A 198 -5.98 -5.68 31.52
CA ILE A 198 -5.93 -4.90 30.27
C ILE A 198 -7.23 -4.95 29.47
N TRP A 199 -8.02 -6.02 29.60
CA TRP A 199 -9.19 -6.25 28.75
C TRP A 199 -10.52 -6.23 29.49
N LYS A 200 -10.56 -5.63 30.69
CA LYS A 200 -11.75 -5.62 31.58
C LYS A 200 -13.04 -5.16 30.89
N LYS A 201 -12.93 -4.22 29.94
CA LYS A 201 -14.07 -3.61 29.22
C LYS A 201 -14.37 -4.27 27.86
N LEU A 202 -13.57 -5.22 27.40
CA LEU A 202 -13.79 -5.89 26.11
C LEU A 202 -14.82 -7.01 26.24
N ASP A 203 -15.53 -7.33 25.18
CA ASP A 203 -16.41 -8.51 25.14
C ASP A 203 -15.57 -9.81 25.05
N PRO A 204 -16.01 -10.95 25.65
CA PRO A 204 -15.30 -12.23 25.56
C PRO A 204 -14.90 -12.65 24.14
N ASP A 205 -15.76 -12.46 23.14
CA ASP A 205 -15.49 -12.86 21.75
C ASP A 205 -14.44 -11.95 21.10
N HIS A 206 -14.40 -10.69 21.51
CA HIS A 206 -13.38 -9.73 21.08
C HIS A 206 -12.01 -10.11 21.64
N ARG A 207 -11.96 -10.57 22.90
CA ARG A 207 -10.72 -10.99 23.57
C ARG A 207 -10.17 -12.29 22.96
N GLY A 208 -11.04 -13.25 22.64
CA GLY A 208 -10.67 -14.48 21.96
C GLY A 208 -9.97 -14.20 20.63
N ARG A 209 -10.56 -13.32 19.81
CA ARG A 209 -9.98 -12.88 18.54
C ARG A 209 -8.62 -12.19 18.67
N ILE A 210 -8.41 -11.38 19.72
CA ILE A 210 -7.11 -10.77 19.99
C ILE A 210 -6.06 -11.85 20.30
N LEU A 211 -6.38 -12.84 21.15
CA LEU A 211 -5.44 -13.92 21.48
C LEU A 211 -5.14 -14.83 20.29
N GLU A 212 -6.17 -15.20 19.52
CA GLU A 212 -5.99 -15.97 18.28
C GLU A 212 -5.13 -15.21 17.27
N THR A 213 -5.27 -13.89 17.20
CA THR A 213 -4.41 -13.02 16.37
C THR A 213 -2.97 -13.04 16.88
N MET A 214 -2.76 -12.86 18.19
CA MET A 214 -1.41 -12.90 18.79
C MET A 214 -0.73 -14.28 18.68
N GLU A 215 -1.50 -15.38 18.75
CA GLU A 215 -1.00 -16.75 18.57
C GLU A 215 -0.67 -17.04 17.10
N ARG A 216 -1.54 -16.61 16.17
CA ARG A 216 -1.32 -16.74 14.72
C ARG A 216 -0.12 -15.92 14.25
N ASP A 217 0.08 -14.74 14.81
CA ASP A 217 1.16 -13.82 14.45
C ASP A 217 2.46 -14.12 15.24
N ASP A 218 2.54 -15.31 15.85
CA ASP A 218 3.70 -15.84 16.58
C ASP A 218 4.20 -14.98 17.75
N LEU A 219 3.39 -14.04 18.24
CA LEU A 219 3.74 -13.15 19.36
C LEU A 219 3.67 -13.86 20.72
N ILE A 220 2.78 -14.85 20.83
CA ILE A 220 2.58 -15.63 22.04
C ILE A 220 2.44 -17.12 21.74
N THR A 221 2.79 -17.95 22.72
CA THR A 221 2.51 -19.39 22.73
C THR A 221 1.44 -19.71 23.75
N LYS A 222 0.65 -20.75 23.46
CA LYS A 222 -0.42 -21.25 24.31
C LYS A 222 -0.03 -22.61 24.85
N GLU A 223 0.15 -22.70 26.17
CA GLU A 223 0.53 -23.94 26.85
C GLU A 223 -0.54 -24.37 27.85
N LYS A 224 -0.78 -25.69 27.92
CA LYS A 224 -1.59 -26.28 28.99
C LYS A 224 -0.66 -26.68 30.13
N VAL A 225 -0.80 -26.02 31.27
CA VAL A 225 -0.02 -26.29 32.48
C VAL A 225 -0.93 -26.93 33.52
N ARG A 226 -0.49 -28.01 34.13
CA ARG A 226 -1.22 -28.68 35.22
C ARG A 226 -0.83 -28.04 36.55
N LYS A 227 -1.79 -27.46 37.26
CA LYS A 227 -1.58 -26.87 38.60
C LYS A 227 -2.47 -27.61 39.61
N GLY A 228 -1.87 -28.58 40.30
CA GLY A 228 -2.60 -29.51 41.17
C GLY A 228 -3.45 -30.49 40.37
N THR A 229 -4.74 -30.58 40.67
CA THR A 229 -5.71 -31.43 39.94
C THR A 229 -6.30 -30.78 38.69
N ASN A 230 -6.10 -29.48 38.48
CA ASN A 230 -6.71 -28.73 37.37
C ASN A 230 -5.70 -28.44 36.25
N GLU A 231 -6.18 -28.51 35.00
CA GLU A 231 -5.46 -27.99 33.84
C GLU A 231 -5.82 -26.52 33.60
N ILE A 232 -4.80 -25.68 33.42
CA ILE A 232 -4.97 -24.27 33.09
C ILE A 232 -4.24 -23.94 31.80
N VAL A 233 -4.82 -23.04 31.01
CA VAL A 233 -4.18 -22.50 29.81
C VAL A 233 -3.40 -21.24 30.19
N VAL A 234 -2.11 -21.25 29.89
CA VAL A 234 -1.19 -20.14 30.11
C VAL A 234 -0.69 -19.66 28.75
N TYR A 235 -0.70 -18.34 28.57
CA TYR A 235 -0.14 -17.69 27.39
C TYR A 235 1.21 -17.07 27.75
N ARG A 236 2.24 -17.29 26.95
CA ARG A 236 3.58 -16.74 27.15
C ARG A 236 4.02 -15.98 25.92
N ILE A 237 4.89 -14.99 26.08
CA ILE A 237 5.59 -14.44 24.91
C ILE A 237 6.42 -15.55 24.30
N ARG A 238 6.35 -15.65 22.97
CA ARG A 238 7.27 -16.51 22.23
C ARG A 238 8.63 -15.82 22.22
N GLU A 239 9.64 -16.45 22.80
CA GLU A 239 11.01 -15.96 22.66
C GLU A 239 11.47 -16.24 21.23
N GLY A 240 11.58 -15.17 20.43
CA GLY A 240 12.15 -15.17 19.10
C GLY A 240 12.94 -13.88 18.91
N GLU A 241 14.26 -14.01 19.01
CA GLU A 241 15.37 -13.06 18.75
C GLU A 241 15.29 -11.62 19.33
#